data_AF-A0A3D0W0T4-F1
#
_entry.id   AF-A0A3D0W0T4-F1
#
_cell.length_a   1.000
_cell.length_b   1.000
_cell.length_c   1.000
_cell.angle_alpha   90.00
_cell.angle_beta   90.00
_cell.angle_gamma   90.00
#
_symmetry.space_group_name_H-M   'P 1'
#
loop_
_entity.id
_entity.type
_entity.pdbx_description
1 polymer ?
#
loop_
_entity_poly.entity_id
_entity_poly.type
_entity_poly.pdbx_seq_one_letter_code
_entity_poly.pdbx_strand_id
1 'polypeptide(L)'
;MKSGWVFRRGDLYLANLGKPEGSRQGGVRPIVVLQNDVGNYYAPTLTLAPLTSKTEKKKQQPTHYLLRKAKGLQRPSTVLAEQLGTFDKTCIIRYLGRVSGGQMRGIDEAVKVQLGYYIPERYSRDGHFHHGKYYDHKEEKHNEGTPGGQT
;
A
#
# COMPACT_ATOMS: atom_id res chain seq x y z
N MET A 1 -19.07 4.91 -15.71
CA MET A 1 -17.61 4.74 -15.76
C MET A 1 -17.06 5.44 -17.00
N LYS A 2 -15.85 6.03 -16.95
CA LYS A 2 -15.18 6.54 -18.15
C LYS A 2 -14.91 5.35 -19.08
N SER A 3 -15.62 5.27 -20.21
CA SER A 3 -15.49 4.16 -21.15
C SER A 3 -14.07 4.10 -21.72
N GLY A 4 -13.48 2.90 -21.78
CA GLY A 4 -12.15 2.65 -22.38
C GLY A 4 -10.94 2.77 -21.46
N TRP A 5 -11.10 3.08 -20.17
CA TRP A 5 -9.97 3.12 -19.24
C TRP A 5 -9.64 1.75 -18.69
N VAL A 6 -8.38 1.33 -18.85
CA VAL A 6 -7.82 0.15 -18.21
C VAL A 6 -6.95 0.60 -17.05
N PHE A 7 -7.35 0.29 -15.82
CA PHE A 7 -6.60 0.63 -14.61
C PHE A 7 -5.62 -0.51 -14.29
N ARG A 8 -4.36 -0.18 -14.03
CA ARG A 8 -3.35 -1.17 -13.65
C ARG A 8 -2.64 -0.78 -12.36
N ARG A 9 -2.19 -1.78 -11.63
CA ARG A 9 -1.37 -1.59 -10.43
C ARG A 9 -0.09 -0.83 -10.76
N GLY A 10 0.21 0.21 -9.99
CA GLY A 10 1.35 1.10 -10.19
C GLY A 10 1.08 2.27 -11.14
N ASP A 11 -0.09 2.34 -11.76
CA ASP A 11 -0.48 3.52 -12.53
C ASP A 11 -0.68 4.72 -11.58
N LEU A 12 -0.26 5.88 -12.07
CA LEU A 12 -0.39 7.18 -11.42
C LEU A 12 -1.53 7.95 -12.09
N TYR A 13 -2.45 8.44 -11.28
CA TYR A 13 -3.55 9.29 -11.74
C TYR A 13 -3.65 10.55 -10.92
N LEU A 14 -4.23 11.60 -11.50
CA LEU A 14 -4.77 12.72 -10.74
C LEU A 14 -6.20 12.35 -10.35
N ALA A 15 -6.52 12.42 -9.06
CA ALA A 15 -7.84 12.05 -8.53
C ALA A 15 -8.38 13.15 -7.62
N ASN A 16 -9.70 13.29 -7.57
CA ASN A 16 -10.40 14.11 -6.58
C ASN A 16 -10.84 13.22 -5.41
N LEU A 17 -10.15 13.32 -4.27
CA LEU A 17 -10.46 12.51 -3.08
C LEU A 17 -11.52 13.14 -2.17
N GLY A 18 -12.24 14.16 -2.64
CA GLY A 18 -13.28 14.86 -1.87
C GLY A 18 -12.71 15.85 -0.84
N LYS A 19 -13.54 16.36 0.05
CA LYS A 19 -13.08 17.22 1.16
C LYS A 19 -12.33 16.36 2.18
N PRO A 20 -11.18 16.82 2.73
CA PRO A 20 -10.54 16.13 3.85
C PRO A 20 -11.49 16.01 5.04
N GLU A 21 -11.54 14.82 5.64
CA GLU A 21 -12.31 14.52 6.84
C GLU A 21 -11.35 14.09 7.95
N GLY A 22 -11.23 14.91 9.00
CA GLY A 22 -10.21 14.71 10.04
C GLY A 22 -8.80 14.65 9.44
N SER A 23 -8.09 13.55 9.70
CA SER A 23 -6.73 13.32 9.19
C SER A 23 -6.69 12.59 7.84
N ARG A 24 -7.84 12.18 7.28
CA ARG A 24 -7.90 11.51 5.97
C ARG A 24 -7.47 12.47 4.86
N GLN A 25 -6.58 12.00 3.98
CA GLN A 25 -6.21 12.81 2.80
C GLN A 25 -7.41 13.05 1.88
N GLY A 26 -7.68 14.33 1.60
CA GLY A 26 -8.64 14.78 0.60
C GLY A 26 -8.01 15.70 -0.46
N GLY A 27 -8.85 16.34 -1.26
CA GLY A 27 -8.49 17.27 -2.32
C GLY A 27 -8.08 16.59 -3.62
N VAL A 28 -7.78 17.41 -4.62
CA VAL A 28 -7.30 16.95 -5.92
C VAL A 28 -5.79 16.71 -5.86
N ARG A 29 -5.35 15.46 -6.02
CA ARG A 29 -3.93 15.11 -5.90
C ARG A 29 -3.54 13.88 -6.71
N PRO A 30 -2.23 13.69 -6.98
CA PRO A 30 -1.75 12.45 -7.55
C PRO A 30 -1.98 11.27 -6.59
N ILE A 31 -2.30 10.11 -7.14
CA ILE A 31 -2.45 8.84 -6.45
C ILE A 31 -1.68 7.76 -7.19
N VAL A 32 -1.35 6.67 -6.51
CA VAL A 32 -0.88 5.40 -7.11
C VAL A 32 -1.90 4.30 -6.87
N VAL A 33 -2.25 3.55 -7.91
CA VAL A 33 -3.15 2.40 -7.82
C VAL A 33 -2.40 1.22 -7.17
N LEU A 34 -2.96 0.67 -6.10
CA LEU A 34 -2.38 -0.47 -5.36
C LEU A 34 -3.15 -1.77 -5.57
N GLN A 35 -4.44 -1.66 -5.88
CA GLN A 35 -5.32 -2.81 -6.13
C GLN A 35 -4.79 -3.69 -7.27
N ASN A 36 -4.98 -4.99 -7.12
CA ASN A 36 -4.58 -5.98 -8.13
C ASN A 36 -5.36 -5.79 -9.44
N ASP A 37 -4.77 -6.21 -10.56
CA ASP A 37 -5.33 -5.95 -11.89
C ASP A 37 -6.67 -6.65 -12.15
N VAL A 38 -6.92 -7.80 -11.52
CA VAL A 38 -8.22 -8.50 -11.62
C VAL A 38 -9.31 -7.65 -10.96
N GLY A 39 -9.06 -7.16 -9.75
CA GLY A 39 -9.94 -6.23 -9.06
C GLY A 39 -10.12 -4.93 -9.86
N ASN A 40 -9.04 -4.37 -10.40
CA ASN A 40 -9.10 -3.18 -11.25
C ASN A 40 -9.97 -3.36 -12.48
N TYR A 41 -10.05 -4.58 -13.02
CA TYR A 41 -10.90 -4.89 -14.17
C TYR A 41 -12.38 -4.98 -13.76
N TYR A 42 -12.72 -5.81 -12.77
CA TYR A 42 -14.11 -6.11 -12.43
C TYR A 42 -14.79 -5.12 -11.48
N ALA A 43 -14.06 -4.55 -10.51
CA ALA A 43 -14.66 -3.75 -9.45
C ALA A 43 -15.01 -2.32 -9.92
N PRO A 44 -16.05 -1.68 -9.36
CA PRO A 44 -16.32 -0.26 -9.61
C PRO A 44 -15.33 0.69 -8.92
N THR A 45 -14.54 0.16 -7.99
CA THR A 45 -13.64 0.91 -7.12
C THR A 45 -12.16 0.57 -7.36
N LEU A 46 -11.28 1.42 -6.82
CA LEU A 46 -9.83 1.23 -6.77
C LEU A 46 -9.33 1.45 -5.33
N THR A 47 -8.53 0.53 -4.82
CA THR A 47 -7.65 0.77 -3.67
C THR A 47 -6.38 1.48 -4.12
N LEU A 48 -6.06 2.61 -3.49
CA LEU A 48 -5.00 3.52 -3.87
C LEU A 48 -4.31 4.16 -2.66
N ALA A 49 -3.11 4.72 -2.88
CA ALA A 49 -2.42 5.57 -1.92
C ALA A 49 -2.27 7.00 -2.48
N PRO A 50 -2.54 8.05 -1.67
CA PRO A 50 -2.33 9.43 -2.07
C PRO A 50 -0.85 9.80 -2.03
N LEU A 51 -0.45 10.69 -2.94
CA LEU A 51 0.87 11.31 -2.93
C LEU A 51 0.82 12.71 -2.33
N THR A 52 1.93 13.13 -1.73
CA THR A 52 2.19 14.50 -1.31
C THR A 52 3.52 14.98 -1.86
N SER A 53 3.60 16.25 -2.21
CA SER A 53 4.84 16.90 -2.62
C SER A 53 5.62 17.51 -1.45
N LYS A 54 5.07 17.43 -0.24
CA LYS A 54 5.74 17.87 1.00
C LYS A 54 6.75 16.81 1.45
N THR A 55 7.77 16.56 0.64
CA THR A 55 8.75 15.47 0.82
C THR A 55 9.61 15.63 2.06
N GLU A 56 9.72 16.85 2.58
CA GLU A 56 10.54 17.15 3.75
C GLU A 56 9.88 16.78 5.08
N LYS A 57 8.58 16.49 5.08
CA LYS A 57 7.85 16.15 6.31
C LYS A 57 7.98 14.66 6.61
N LYS A 58 8.33 14.34 7.86
CA LYS A 58 8.38 12.97 8.41
C LYS A 58 9.18 11.98 7.55
N LYS A 59 10.35 12.41 7.05
CA LYS A 59 11.20 11.60 6.15
C LYS A 59 11.55 10.20 6.63
N GLN A 60 11.54 9.98 7.95
CA GLN A 60 11.88 8.70 8.58
C GLN A 60 10.65 7.82 8.82
N GLN A 61 9.45 8.26 8.43
CA GLN A 61 8.25 7.46 8.62
C GLN A 61 8.30 6.24 7.69
N PRO A 62 8.24 5.01 8.23
CA PRO A 62 8.50 3.80 7.44
C PRO A 62 7.35 3.44 6.48
N THR A 63 6.19 4.07 6.65
CA THR A 63 5.05 3.98 5.73
C THR A 63 5.11 5.00 4.58
N HIS A 64 6.21 5.75 4.46
CA HIS A 64 6.44 6.69 3.37
C HIS A 64 7.39 6.11 2.34
N TYR A 65 7.08 6.33 1.06
CA TYR A 65 7.99 6.02 -0.03
C TYR A 65 8.22 7.24 -0.94
N LEU A 66 9.46 7.71 -1.02
CA LEU A 66 9.84 8.89 -1.83
C LEU A 66 10.05 8.50 -3.29
N LEU A 67 9.15 8.94 -4.16
CA LEU A 67 9.34 8.94 -5.60
C LEU A 67 10.17 10.17 -5.99
N ARG A 68 11.49 10.01 -6.09
CA ARG A 68 12.40 11.08 -6.55
C ARG A 68 12.08 11.54 -7.98
N LYS A 69 11.73 10.60 -8.85
CA LYS A 69 11.32 10.83 -10.24
C LYS A 69 10.37 9.72 -10.67
N ALA A 70 9.18 10.05 -11.14
CA ALA A 70 8.28 9.09 -11.78
C ALA A 70 7.66 9.75 -13.01
N LYS A 71 7.44 8.97 -14.07
CA LYS A 71 6.84 9.49 -15.30
C LYS A 71 5.46 10.07 -14.96
N GLY A 72 5.23 11.33 -15.33
CA GLY A 72 3.97 12.03 -15.05
C GLY A 72 3.97 12.94 -13.82
N LEU A 73 4.96 12.83 -12.94
CA LEU A 73 5.12 13.74 -11.81
C LEU A 73 6.13 14.84 -12.13
N GLN A 74 5.74 16.09 -11.93
CA GLN A 74 6.59 17.26 -12.20
C GLN A 74 7.65 17.51 -11.13
N ARG A 75 7.53 16.87 -9.97
CA ARG A 75 8.42 17.06 -8.82
C ARG A 75 8.47 15.79 -7.97
N PRO A 76 9.53 15.62 -7.16
CA PRO A 76 9.57 14.56 -6.15
C PRO A 76 8.30 14.56 -5.30
N SER A 77 7.78 13.37 -5.03
CA SER A 77 6.55 13.19 -4.26
C SER A 77 6.66 11.94 -3.39
N THR A 78 6.07 11.98 -2.21
CA THR A 78 6.03 10.88 -1.26
C THR A 78 4.67 10.17 -1.34
N VAL A 79 4.69 8.85 -1.52
CA VAL A 79 3.52 7.97 -1.35
C VAL A 79 3.28 7.79 0.14
N LEU A 80 2.03 8.01 0.59
CA LEU A 80 1.62 7.92 1.99
C LEU A 80 0.88 6.60 2.20
N ALA A 81 1.60 5.53 2.52
CA ALA A 81 0.98 4.21 2.69
C ALA A 81 0.05 4.17 3.92
N GLU A 82 0.22 5.04 4.91
CA GLU A 82 -0.69 5.17 6.05
C GLU A 82 -2.04 5.83 5.73
N GLN A 83 -2.23 6.24 4.47
CA GLN A 83 -3.44 6.94 4.00
C GLN A 83 -4.13 6.19 2.87
N LEU A 84 -4.03 4.86 2.85
CA LEU A 84 -4.75 4.04 1.85
C LEU A 84 -6.24 4.31 1.90
N GLY A 85 -6.89 4.17 0.75
CA GLY A 85 -8.35 4.17 0.68
C GLY A 85 -8.85 3.51 -0.58
N THR A 86 -10.12 3.10 -0.53
CA THR A 86 -10.86 2.56 -1.67
C THR A 86 -11.86 3.60 -2.14
N PHE A 87 -11.77 3.98 -3.41
CA PHE A 87 -12.58 5.05 -4.00
C PHE A 87 -13.24 4.56 -5.29
N ASP A 88 -14.42 5.09 -5.59
CA ASP A 88 -15.06 4.85 -6.88
C ASP A 88 -14.21 5.38 -8.03
N LYS A 89 -14.14 4.65 -9.16
CA LYS A 89 -13.35 5.04 -10.35
C LYS A 89 -13.72 6.40 -10.91
N THR A 90 -14.93 6.92 -10.62
CA THR A 90 -15.36 8.28 -10.99
C THR A 90 -14.51 9.39 -10.35
N CYS A 91 -13.82 9.12 -9.23
CA CYS A 91 -12.92 10.09 -8.61
C CYS A 91 -11.70 10.42 -9.49
N ILE A 92 -11.39 9.57 -10.48
CA ILE A 92 -10.20 9.71 -11.30
C ILE A 92 -10.41 10.77 -12.39
N ILE A 93 -9.51 11.76 -12.43
CA ILE A 93 -9.58 12.90 -13.36
C ILE A 93 -8.83 12.57 -14.65
N ARG A 94 -7.53 12.28 -14.57
CA ARG A 94 -6.66 12.00 -15.73
C ARG A 94 -5.48 11.09 -15.38
N TYR A 95 -4.99 10.34 -16.35
CA TYR A 95 -3.75 9.56 -16.23
C TYR A 95 -2.53 10.49 -16.19
N LEU A 96 -1.55 10.15 -15.35
CA LEU A 96 -0.29 10.88 -15.24
C LEU A 96 0.87 10.05 -15.79
N GLY A 97 0.92 8.76 -15.49
CA GLY A 97 2.02 7.87 -15.88
C GLY A 97 2.03 6.63 -15.01
N ARG A 98 3.19 6.01 -14.86
CA ARG A 98 3.34 4.77 -14.09
C ARG A 98 4.67 4.77 -13.35
N VAL A 99 4.68 4.16 -12.17
CA VAL A 99 5.93 3.88 -11.44
C VAL A 99 6.68 2.71 -12.09
N SER A 100 8.01 2.69 -11.95
CA SER A 100 8.80 1.54 -12.38
C SER A 100 8.59 0.33 -11.46
N GLY A 101 8.97 -0.88 -11.89
CA GLY A 101 8.89 -2.08 -11.05
C GLY A 101 9.71 -1.95 -9.75
N GLY A 102 10.87 -1.28 -9.80
CA GLY A 102 11.67 -1.01 -8.59
C GLY A 102 10.99 -0.05 -7.62
N GLN A 103 10.29 0.96 -8.15
CA GLN A 103 9.50 1.87 -7.34
C GLN A 103 8.29 1.18 -6.72
N MET A 104 7.61 0.33 -7.49
CA MET A 104 6.47 -0.43 -6.98
C MET A 104 6.88 -1.35 -5.82
N ARG A 105 8.04 -2.02 -5.90
CA ARG A 105 8.57 -2.81 -4.78
C ARG A 105 8.78 -1.97 -3.51
N GLY A 106 9.35 -0.77 -3.65
CA GLY A 106 9.52 0.12 -2.49
C GLY A 106 8.19 0.62 -1.90
N ILE A 107 7.18 0.86 -2.75
CA ILE A 107 5.82 1.15 -2.31
C ILE A 107 5.21 -0.06 -1.58
N ASP A 108 5.43 -1.27 -2.09
CA ASP A 108 4.93 -2.51 -1.50
C ASP A 108 5.49 -2.72 -0.09
N GLU A 109 6.77 -2.46 0.14
CA GLU A 109 7.36 -2.51 1.48
C GLU A 109 6.70 -1.50 2.44
N ALA A 110 6.48 -0.26 2.00
CA ALA A 110 5.79 0.74 2.82
C ALA A 110 4.34 0.32 3.17
N VAL A 111 3.63 -0.33 2.23
CA VAL A 111 2.28 -0.87 2.44
C VAL A 111 2.29 -2.06 3.40
N LYS A 112 3.25 -2.97 3.27
CA LYS A 112 3.42 -4.10 4.19
C LYS A 112 3.68 -3.64 5.62
N VAL A 113 4.52 -2.63 5.80
CA VAL A 113 4.75 -2.01 7.11
C VAL A 113 3.46 -1.41 7.66
N GLN A 114 2.71 -0.64 6.86
CA GLN A 114 1.45 -0.05 7.29
C GLN A 114 0.43 -1.09 7.76
N LEU A 115 0.32 -2.21 7.04
CA LEU A 115 -0.69 -3.23 7.27
C LEU A 115 -0.20 -4.33 8.23
N GLY A 116 1.00 -4.20 8.80
CA GLY A 116 1.53 -5.16 9.78
C GLY A 116 1.81 -6.55 9.20
N TYR A 117 2.17 -6.64 7.91
CA TYR A 117 2.56 -7.92 7.28
C TYR A 117 3.80 -8.54 7.94
N TYR A 118 4.57 -7.71 8.64
CA TYR A 118 5.62 -8.13 9.55
C TYR A 118 5.19 -7.68 10.94
N ILE A 119 4.95 -8.62 11.85
CA ILE A 119 4.75 -8.33 13.27
C ILE A 119 6.15 -8.31 13.89
N PRO A 120 6.72 -7.14 14.25
CA PRO A 120 8.00 -7.11 14.93
C PRO A 120 7.84 -7.76 16.32
N GLU A 121 8.70 -8.73 16.65
CA GLU A 121 8.68 -9.44 17.95
C GLU A 121 8.79 -8.47 19.14
N ARG A 122 9.43 -7.31 18.95
CA ARG A 122 9.47 -6.19 19.92
C ARG A 122 9.53 -4.86 19.18
N TYR A 123 8.71 -3.88 19.59
CA TYR A 123 8.92 -2.48 19.26
C TYR A 123 10.11 -1.97 20.07
N SER A 124 11.31 -1.99 19.48
CA SER A 124 12.51 -1.42 20.08
C SER A 124 12.29 0.07 20.37
N ARG A 125 12.50 0.53 21.61
CA ARG A 125 12.32 1.94 22.04
C ARG A 125 13.17 2.95 21.25
N ASP A 126 14.16 2.43 20.53
CA ASP A 126 15.17 3.10 19.72
C ASP A 126 14.76 3.29 18.24
N GLY A 127 13.55 2.86 17.83
CA GLY A 127 13.00 3.19 16.51
C GLY A 127 13.58 2.40 15.34
N HIS A 128 14.35 1.33 15.61
CA HIS A 128 14.91 0.44 14.60
C HIS A 128 14.14 -0.87 14.49
N PHE A 129 13.83 -1.27 13.25
CA PHE A 129 13.21 -2.56 12.92
C PHE A 129 14.26 -3.67 12.93
N HIS A 130 14.22 -4.51 13.96
CA HIS A 130 14.96 -5.77 13.95
C HIS A 130 14.09 -6.82 13.25
N HIS A 131 14.57 -7.39 12.14
CA HIS A 131 13.87 -8.45 11.43
C HIS A 131 13.90 -9.73 12.30
N GLY A 132 12.86 -9.91 13.13
CA GLY A 132 12.58 -11.17 13.82
C GLY A 132 12.33 -12.26 12.77
N LYS A 133 12.93 -13.44 12.98
CA LYS A 133 12.80 -14.55 12.05
C LYS A 133 11.35 -15.05 12.03
N TYR A 134 10.92 -15.40 10.82
CA TYR A 134 9.62 -15.94 10.45
C TYR A 134 8.93 -16.80 11.53
N TYR A 135 7.63 -16.57 11.73
CA TYR A 135 6.73 -17.57 12.32
C TYR A 135 6.70 -18.80 11.39
N ASP A 136 7.44 -19.84 11.75
CA ASP A 136 7.30 -21.17 11.16
C ASP A 136 6.04 -21.81 11.76
N HIS A 137 4.90 -21.70 11.07
CA HIS A 137 3.74 -22.54 11.36
C HIS A 137 4.03 -23.98 10.87
N LYS A 138 4.91 -24.69 11.58
CA LYS A 138 5.08 -26.14 11.47
C LYS A 138 5.14 -26.80 12.85
N GLU A 139 4.17 -26.50 13.71
CA GLU A 139 3.76 -27.43 14.78
C GLU A 139 2.23 -27.50 14.85
N GLU A 140 1.61 -27.95 13.77
CA GLU A 140 0.39 -28.75 13.84
C GLU A 140 0.70 -30.10 13.18
N LYS A 141 1.39 -30.97 13.92
CA LYS A 141 1.46 -32.38 13.57
C LYS A 141 0.88 -33.19 14.72
N HIS A 142 -0.32 -33.70 14.46
CA HIS A 142 -0.82 -34.99 14.91
C HIS A 142 -0.60 -35.31 16.39
N ASN A 143 -1.58 -34.96 17.21
CA ASN A 143 -1.93 -35.81 18.34
C ASN A 143 -3.17 -36.64 17.99
N GLU A 144 -3.05 -37.44 16.91
CA GLU A 144 -3.90 -38.61 16.70
C GLU A 144 -3.09 -39.82 17.18
N GLY A 145 -3.33 -40.22 18.43
CA GLY A 145 -2.82 -41.42 19.05
C GLY A 145 -3.95 -42.10 19.82
N THR A 146 -4.54 -43.08 19.16
CA THR A 146 -5.71 -43.94 19.44
C THR A 146 -5.67 -44.65 20.83
N PRO A 147 -6.83 -45.09 21.38
CA PRO A 147 -6.96 -45.61 22.74
C PRO A 147 -6.73 -47.12 22.88
N GLY A 148 -6.30 -47.54 24.08
CA GLY A 148 -6.54 -48.88 24.65
C GLY A 148 -5.39 -49.90 24.57
N GLY A 149 -5.16 -50.61 25.69
CA GLY A 149 -4.35 -51.84 25.69
C GLY A 149 -3.76 -52.24 27.05
N GLN A 150 -4.46 -53.15 27.72
CA GLN A 150 -4.15 -53.90 28.95
C GLN A 150 -2.69 -54.38 29.10
N THR A 151 -2.20 -54.41 30.36
CA THR A 151 -1.92 -55.63 31.15
C THR A 151 -1.87 -55.27 32.63
#